data_AF-A0A1E1J4C9-F1
#
_entry.id   AF-A0A1E1J4C9-F1
#
_cell.length_a   1.000
_cell.length_b   1.000
_cell.length_c   1.000
_cell.angle_alpha   90.00
_cell.angle_beta   90.00
_cell.angle_gamma   90.00
#
_symmetry.space_group_name_H-M   'P 1'
#
loop_
_entity.id
_entity.type
_entity.pdbx_description
1 polymer ?
#
loop_
_entity_poly.entity_id
_entity_poly.type
_entity_poly.pdbx_seq_one_letter_code
_entity_poly.pdbx_strand_id
1 'polypeptide(L)'
;MSSTKRLTDAFRLQFQWIPVLITDRSHHTSGERKRSVLFAVLHVTFLLVLCGHFVSVMASWVLAFILQAGAMGLCVLHLTILEEYADRMNKSLELEHVINPLIIAEASVRCFACLQCVLSRSWLLLLAGCVEIAYDVYVVQHRSLLIDGTTIWKEVDIFRTDGRLRVAYQLLMIPVCILYLIFSIYSS
;
A
#
# COMPACT_ATOMS: atom_id res chain seq x y z
N MET A 1 3.20 -24.21 2.47
CA MET A 1 1.86 -23.60 2.22
C MET A 1 1.93 -22.94 0.84
N SER A 2 0.96 -23.13 -0.07
CA SER A 2 1.09 -22.56 -1.44
C SER A 2 0.99 -21.03 -1.41
N SER A 3 1.78 -20.34 -2.22
CA SER A 3 1.80 -18.87 -2.35
C SER A 3 0.39 -18.30 -2.59
N THR A 4 -0.41 -18.98 -3.41
CA THR A 4 -1.82 -18.63 -3.69
C THR A 4 -2.70 -18.59 -2.45
N LYS A 5 -2.59 -19.56 -1.52
CA LYS A 5 -3.40 -19.57 -0.29
C LYS A 5 -3.05 -18.38 0.61
N ARG A 6 -1.76 -18.04 0.74
CA ARG A 6 -1.31 -16.87 1.51
C ARG A 6 -1.83 -15.56 0.93
N LEU A 7 -1.89 -15.46 -0.40
CA LEU A 7 -2.42 -14.31 -1.11
C LEU A 7 -3.94 -14.17 -0.91
N THR A 8 -4.68 -15.29 -0.96
CA THR A 8 -6.12 -15.28 -0.65
C THR A 8 -6.41 -14.90 0.81
N ASP A 9 -5.63 -15.42 1.76
CA ASP A 9 -5.75 -15.05 3.17
C ASP A 9 -5.42 -13.57 3.38
N ALA A 10 -4.40 -13.05 2.69
CA ALA A 10 -4.04 -11.64 2.68
C ALA A 10 -5.16 -10.73 2.13
N PHE A 11 -5.84 -11.12 1.04
CA PHE A 11 -7.02 -10.41 0.57
C PHE A 11 -8.16 -10.44 1.58
N ARG A 12 -8.32 -11.56 2.30
CA ARG A 12 -9.33 -11.65 3.37
C ARG A 12 -9.03 -10.69 4.52
N LEU A 13 -7.75 -10.43 4.81
CA LEU A 13 -7.33 -9.44 5.82
C LEU A 13 -7.82 -8.03 5.50
N GLN A 14 -7.95 -7.65 4.21
CA GLN A 14 -8.49 -6.34 3.83
C GLN A 14 -9.92 -6.12 4.29
N PHE A 15 -10.72 -7.18 4.50
CA PHE A 15 -12.12 -7.06 4.94
C PHE A 15 -12.30 -7.41 6.42
N GLN A 16 -11.25 -7.85 7.12
CA GLN A 16 -11.30 -8.17 8.54
C GLN A 16 -11.55 -6.96 9.43
N TRP A 17 -11.37 -5.72 8.94
CA TRP A 17 -11.67 -4.53 9.73
C TRP A 17 -13.16 -4.42 10.08
N ILE A 18 -14.05 -4.95 9.24
CA ILE A 18 -15.50 -4.91 9.44
C ILE A 18 -15.89 -5.64 10.74
N PRO A 19 -15.60 -6.94 10.93
CA PRO A 19 -15.94 -7.63 12.17
C PRO A 19 -15.20 -7.07 13.39
N VAL A 20 -13.93 -6.69 13.25
CA VAL A 20 -13.08 -6.25 14.39
C VAL A 20 -13.49 -4.87 14.94
N LEU A 21 -13.89 -3.93 14.07
CA LEU A 21 -14.26 -2.57 14.50
C LEU A 21 -15.76 -2.42 14.77
N ILE A 22 -16.61 -3.17 14.08
CA ILE A 22 -18.07 -2.99 14.12
C ILE A 22 -18.75 -4.05 14.99
N THR A 23 -18.30 -5.31 14.93
CA THR A 23 -19.05 -6.43 15.53
C THR A 23 -18.56 -6.83 16.93
N ASP A 24 -17.24 -6.85 17.19
CA ASP A 24 -16.73 -7.29 18.51
C ASP A 24 -15.43 -6.58 18.94
N ARG A 25 -15.56 -5.43 19.61
CA ARG A 25 -14.42 -4.54 19.91
C ARG A 25 -13.57 -4.97 21.12
N SER A 26 -14.10 -5.82 22.01
CA SER A 26 -13.47 -6.15 23.31
C SER A 26 -12.59 -7.39 23.28
N HIS A 27 -12.76 -8.29 22.30
CA HIS A 27 -12.03 -9.55 22.22
C HIS A 27 -10.73 -9.52 21.40
N HIS A 28 -10.37 -8.38 20.80
CA HIS A 28 -9.22 -8.28 19.90
C HIS A 28 -7.99 -7.61 20.53
N THR A 29 -6.82 -8.15 20.16
CA THR A 29 -5.52 -7.63 20.61
C THR A 29 -5.25 -6.23 20.06
N SER A 30 -4.39 -5.46 20.74
CA SER A 30 -4.02 -4.10 20.30
C SER A 30 -3.45 -4.07 18.87
N GLY A 31 -2.74 -5.13 18.45
CA GLY A 31 -2.21 -5.27 17.09
C GLY A 31 -3.31 -5.45 16.03
N GLU A 32 -4.30 -6.31 16.28
CA GLU A 32 -5.43 -6.52 15.37
C GLU A 32 -6.28 -5.27 15.20
N ARG A 33 -6.45 -4.50 16.27
CA ARG A 33 -7.16 -3.21 16.23
C ARG A 33 -6.42 -2.18 15.38
N LYS A 34 -5.10 -2.03 15.56
CA LYS A 34 -4.29 -1.12 14.73
C LYS A 34 -4.35 -1.48 13.24
N ARG A 35 -4.20 -2.77 12.90
CA ARG A 35 -4.35 -3.28 11.53
C ARG A 35 -5.73 -2.99 10.95
N SER A 36 -6.77 -3.22 11.74
CA SER A 36 -8.14 -2.98 11.30
C SER A 36 -8.41 -1.50 11.04
N VAL A 37 -7.88 -0.60 11.88
CA VAL A 37 -7.96 0.85 11.66
C VAL A 37 -7.25 1.25 10.37
N LEU A 38 -6.05 0.70 10.10
CA LEU A 38 -5.33 0.95 8.85
C LEU A 38 -6.21 0.63 7.63
N PHE A 39 -6.79 -0.57 7.57
CA PHE A 39 -7.64 -0.96 6.45
C PHE A 39 -8.93 -0.14 6.38
N ALA A 40 -9.57 0.17 7.52
CA ALA A 40 -10.77 1.00 7.52
C ALA A 40 -10.49 2.41 6.95
N VAL A 41 -9.41 3.06 7.40
CA VAL A 41 -8.98 4.37 6.88
C VAL A 41 -8.70 4.31 5.38
N LEU A 42 -8.04 3.24 4.92
CA LEU A 42 -7.74 3.02 3.51
C LEU A 42 -9.02 2.88 2.66
N HIS A 43 -9.99 2.08 3.09
CA HIS A 43 -11.27 1.92 2.38
C HIS A 43 -12.09 3.22 2.37
N VAL A 44 -12.13 3.97 3.48
CA VAL A 44 -12.77 5.29 3.54
C VAL A 44 -12.09 6.27 2.58
N THR A 45 -10.76 6.25 2.53
CA THR A 45 -9.98 7.10 1.61
C THR A 45 -10.30 6.76 0.15
N PHE A 46 -10.38 5.48 -0.20
CA PHE A 46 -10.78 5.05 -1.55
C PHE A 46 -12.18 5.54 -1.91
N LEU A 47 -13.13 5.39 -0.99
CA LEU A 47 -14.49 5.87 -1.20
C LEU A 47 -14.54 7.40 -1.39
N LEU A 48 -13.78 8.15 -0.59
CA LEU A 48 -13.67 9.60 -0.73
C LEU A 48 -13.09 10.00 -2.09
N VAL A 49 -11.99 9.37 -2.53
CA VAL A 49 -11.38 9.62 -3.85
C VAL A 49 -12.37 9.32 -4.98
N LEU A 50 -13.09 8.19 -4.88
CA LEU A 50 -14.10 7.80 -5.87
C LEU A 50 -15.26 8.80 -5.91
N CYS A 51 -15.82 9.18 -4.76
CA CYS A 51 -16.89 10.17 -4.69
C CYS A 51 -16.41 11.53 -5.20
N GLY A 52 -15.21 11.96 -4.82
CA GLY A 52 -14.62 13.22 -5.25
C GLY A 52 -14.42 13.31 -6.76
N HIS A 53 -14.13 12.19 -7.42
CA HIS A 53 -14.09 12.10 -8.88
C HIS A 53 -15.38 12.59 -9.55
N PHE A 54 -16.54 12.21 -9.01
CA PHE A 54 -17.84 12.60 -9.54
C PHE A 54 -18.28 14.01 -9.15
N VAL A 55 -17.64 14.63 -8.15
CA VAL A 55 -17.97 15.99 -7.70
C VAL A 55 -17.30 17.03 -8.58
N SER A 56 -15.99 16.94 -8.78
CA SER A 56 -15.26 17.84 -9.67
C SER A 56 -13.89 17.28 -10.08
N VAL A 57 -13.43 17.71 -11.26
CA VAL A 57 -12.10 17.35 -11.78
C VAL A 57 -10.99 17.76 -10.80
N MET A 58 -11.10 18.97 -10.24
CA MET A 58 -10.16 19.49 -9.25
C MET A 58 -10.13 18.62 -7.98
N ALA A 59 -11.30 18.28 -7.43
CA ALA A 59 -11.37 17.41 -6.24
C ALA A 59 -10.77 16.02 -6.52
N SER A 60 -11.03 15.46 -7.72
CA SER A 60 -10.44 14.19 -8.17
C SER A 60 -8.91 14.21 -8.09
N TRP A 61 -8.27 15.26 -8.60
CA TRP A 61 -6.81 15.38 -8.64
C TRP A 61 -6.20 15.67 -7.27
N VAL A 62 -6.83 16.51 -6.45
CA VAL A 62 -6.39 16.75 -5.07
C VAL A 62 -6.43 15.46 -4.26
N LEU A 63 -7.52 14.69 -4.38
CA LEU A 63 -7.67 13.41 -3.68
C LEU A 63 -6.71 12.34 -4.23
N ALA A 64 -6.43 12.33 -5.53
CA ALA A 64 -5.40 11.46 -6.12
C ALA A 64 -3.99 11.81 -5.61
N PHE A 65 -3.68 13.09 -5.43
CA PHE A 65 -2.43 13.52 -4.80
C PHE A 65 -2.34 13.07 -3.34
N ILE A 66 -3.43 13.22 -2.55
CA ILE A 66 -3.49 12.72 -1.17
C ILE A 66 -3.27 11.20 -1.13
N LEU A 67 -3.87 10.46 -2.06
CA LEU A 67 -3.67 9.02 -2.20
C LEU A 67 -2.20 8.67 -2.47
N GLN A 68 -1.54 9.39 -3.38
CA GLN A 68 -0.11 9.20 -3.67
C GLN A 68 0.78 9.52 -2.47
N ALA A 69 0.50 10.62 -1.76
CA ALA A 69 1.23 10.98 -0.54
C ALA A 69 1.03 9.92 0.56
N GLY A 70 -0.18 9.36 0.69
CA GLY A 70 -0.46 8.22 1.55
C GLY A 70 0.35 6.98 1.17
N ALA A 71 0.45 6.66 -0.12
CA ALA A 71 1.25 5.55 -0.63
C ALA A 71 2.74 5.71 -0.27
N MET A 72 3.29 6.91 -0.47
CA MET A 72 4.66 7.23 -0.07
C MET A 72 4.85 7.06 1.44
N GLY A 73 3.91 7.56 2.25
CA GLY A 73 3.94 7.41 3.71
C GLY A 73 3.96 5.95 4.14
N LEU A 74 3.15 5.08 3.51
CA LEU A 74 3.16 3.64 3.75
C LEU A 74 4.50 3.00 3.39
N CYS A 75 5.07 3.34 2.22
CA CYS A 75 6.37 2.81 1.78
C CYS A 75 7.51 3.22 2.73
N VAL A 76 7.50 4.47 3.20
CA VAL A 76 8.48 4.97 4.17
C VAL A 76 8.34 4.24 5.49
N LEU A 77 7.12 4.11 6.03
CA LEU A 77 6.86 3.36 7.27
C LEU A 77 7.30 1.91 7.15
N HIS A 78 6.99 1.26 6.03
CA HIS A 78 7.42 -0.11 5.73
C HIS A 78 8.95 -0.22 5.78
N LEU A 79 9.67 0.67 5.08
CA LEU A 79 11.12 0.66 5.07
C LEU A 79 11.71 0.94 6.46
N THR A 80 11.17 1.91 7.20
CA THR A 80 11.67 2.26 8.55
C THR A 80 11.54 1.07 9.51
N ILE A 81 10.39 0.39 9.51
CA ILE A 81 10.17 -0.79 10.37
C ILE A 81 11.13 -1.93 9.98
N LEU A 82 11.39 -2.10 8.69
CA LEU A 82 12.30 -3.13 8.21
C LEU A 82 13.77 -2.81 8.53
N GLU A 83 14.19 -1.54 8.45
CA GLU A 83 15.53 -1.10 8.88
C GLU A 83 15.72 -1.27 10.38
N GLU A 84 14.73 -0.91 11.21
CA GLU A 84 14.79 -1.14 12.65
C GLU A 84 14.91 -2.64 12.99
N TYR A 85 14.22 -3.51 12.24
CA TYR A 85 14.38 -4.95 12.39
C TYR A 85 15.76 -5.44 11.94
N ALA A 86 16.28 -4.96 10.82
CA ALA A 86 17.60 -5.34 10.33
C ALA A 86 18.70 -4.99 11.35
N ASP A 87 18.58 -3.84 12.02
CA ASP A 87 19.54 -3.38 13.01
C ASP A 87 19.44 -4.12 14.35
N ARG A 88 18.22 -4.49 14.78
CA ARG A 88 17.98 -5.12 16.09
C ARG A 88 17.82 -6.64 16.06
N MET A 89 17.59 -7.23 14.88
CA MET A 89 17.28 -8.65 14.62
C MET A 89 16.31 -9.29 15.61
N ASN A 90 15.35 -8.52 16.14
CA ASN A 90 14.51 -8.97 17.24
C ASN A 90 13.11 -9.35 16.77
N LYS A 91 12.61 -10.51 17.24
CA LYS A 91 11.23 -11.01 17.09
C LYS A 91 10.65 -10.96 15.67
N SER A 92 11.14 -11.84 14.80
CA SER A 92 10.67 -11.99 13.41
C SER A 92 9.17 -12.24 13.25
N LEU A 93 8.54 -12.93 14.20
CA LEU A 93 7.09 -13.19 14.20
C LEU A 93 6.24 -11.94 14.43
N GLU A 94 6.69 -11.01 15.28
CA GLU A 94 6.00 -9.73 15.48
C GLU A 94 6.13 -8.85 14.23
N LEU A 95 7.29 -8.89 13.57
CA LEU A 95 7.52 -8.16 12.33
C LEU A 95 6.59 -8.60 11.21
N GLU A 96 6.41 -9.93 11.04
CA GLU A 96 5.49 -10.49 10.05
C GLU A 96 4.07 -9.93 10.20
N HIS A 97 3.59 -9.84 11.45
CA HIS A 97 2.25 -9.34 11.76
C HIS A 97 2.07 -7.85 11.47
N VAL A 98 3.16 -7.06 11.45
CA VAL A 98 3.14 -5.62 11.22
C VAL A 98 3.37 -5.30 9.73
N ILE A 99 4.35 -5.94 9.09
CA ILE A 99 4.72 -5.62 7.71
C ILE A 99 3.73 -6.21 6.70
N ASN A 100 3.26 -7.44 6.88
CA ASN A 100 2.38 -8.08 5.89
C ASN A 100 1.10 -7.25 5.61
N PRO A 101 0.39 -6.71 6.62
CA PRO A 101 -0.73 -5.81 6.38
C PRO A 101 -0.35 -4.52 5.66
N LEU A 102 0.86 -4.01 5.88
CA LEU A 102 1.36 -2.79 5.27
C LEU A 102 1.65 -2.99 3.78
N ILE A 103 2.29 -4.12 3.42
CA ILE A 103 2.49 -4.55 2.03
C ILE A 103 1.15 -4.67 1.30
N ILE A 104 0.16 -5.30 1.95
CA ILE A 104 -1.18 -5.44 1.39
C ILE A 104 -1.81 -4.05 1.19
N ALA A 105 -1.71 -3.16 2.18
CA ALA A 105 -2.22 -1.79 2.09
C ALA A 105 -1.58 -1.04 0.91
N GLU A 106 -0.24 -1.09 0.76
CA GLU A 106 0.44 -0.46 -0.37
C GLU A 106 -0.06 -1.01 -1.73
N ALA A 107 -0.12 -2.33 -1.89
CA ALA A 107 -0.63 -2.95 -3.12
C ALA A 107 -2.09 -2.53 -3.41
N SER A 108 -2.91 -2.42 -2.36
CA SER A 108 -4.29 -1.95 -2.47
C SER A 108 -4.35 -0.51 -3.00
N VAL A 109 -3.54 0.37 -2.44
CA VAL A 109 -3.46 1.78 -2.84
C VAL A 109 -3.03 1.89 -4.30
N ARG A 110 -2.06 1.09 -4.74
CA ARG A 110 -1.58 1.07 -6.14
C ARG A 110 -2.65 0.60 -7.12
N CYS A 111 -3.34 -0.49 -6.81
CA CYS A 111 -4.46 -0.98 -7.63
C CYS A 111 -5.55 0.08 -7.74
N PHE A 112 -5.90 0.72 -6.63
CA PHE A 112 -6.91 1.78 -6.60
C PHE A 112 -6.45 3.05 -7.33
N ALA A 113 -5.19 3.45 -7.20
CA ALA A 113 -4.61 4.57 -7.94
C ALA A 113 -4.64 4.33 -9.46
N CYS A 114 -4.36 3.11 -9.91
CA CYS A 114 -4.49 2.74 -11.33
C CYS A 114 -5.94 2.83 -11.81
N LEU A 115 -6.91 2.36 -11.01
CA LEU A 115 -8.33 2.54 -11.31
C LEU A 115 -8.69 4.02 -11.44
N GLN A 116 -8.22 4.87 -10.53
CA GLN A 116 -8.45 6.31 -10.57
C GLN A 116 -7.82 6.96 -11.81
N CYS A 117 -6.65 6.50 -12.25
CA CYS A 117 -6.02 6.96 -13.49
C CYS A 117 -6.84 6.58 -14.73
N VAL A 118 -7.45 5.39 -14.75
CA VAL A 118 -8.37 4.97 -15.83
C VAL A 118 -9.60 5.89 -15.87
N LEU A 119 -10.22 6.15 -14.72
CA LEU A 119 -11.38 7.04 -14.62
C LEU A 119 -11.03 8.48 -15.04
N SER A 120 -9.86 8.96 -14.66
CA SER A 120 -9.35 10.30 -15.01
C SER A 120 -8.66 10.36 -16.38
N ARG A 121 -8.71 9.27 -17.18
CA ARG A 121 -8.10 9.13 -18.52
C ARG A 121 -6.62 9.53 -18.57
N SER A 122 -5.91 9.33 -17.48
CA SER A 122 -4.53 9.77 -17.29
C SER A 122 -3.55 8.66 -17.63
N TRP A 123 -3.37 8.43 -18.93
CA TRP A 123 -2.64 7.28 -19.47
C TRP A 123 -1.16 7.22 -19.05
N LEU A 124 -0.48 8.37 -18.93
CA LEU A 124 0.93 8.38 -18.51
C LEU A 124 1.11 7.94 -17.05
N LEU A 125 0.25 8.43 -16.15
CA LEU A 125 0.24 8.00 -14.75
C LEU A 125 -0.18 6.53 -14.61
N LEU A 126 -1.12 6.08 -15.45
CA LEU A 126 -1.49 4.67 -15.51
C LEU A 126 -0.31 3.79 -15.91
N LEU A 127 0.42 4.16 -16.98
CA LEU A 127 1.60 3.43 -17.41
C LEU A 127 2.66 3.36 -16.32
N ALA A 128 2.92 4.47 -15.64
CA ALA A 128 3.82 4.50 -14.50
C ALA A 128 3.34 3.54 -13.40
N GLY A 129 2.08 3.66 -12.94
CA GLY A 129 1.52 2.78 -11.90
C GLY A 129 1.52 1.30 -12.29
N CYS A 130 1.32 0.97 -13.57
CA CYS A 130 1.41 -0.40 -14.07
C CYS A 130 2.82 -0.99 -13.93
N VAL A 131 3.90 -0.19 -13.99
CA VAL A 131 5.27 -0.68 -13.75
C VAL A 131 5.41 -1.20 -12.33
N GLU A 132 4.85 -0.49 -11.34
CA GLU A 132 4.91 -0.89 -9.94
C GLU A 132 4.07 -2.15 -9.67
N ILE A 133 2.88 -2.26 -10.28
CA ILE A 133 2.06 -3.48 -10.20
C ILE A 133 2.76 -4.66 -10.89
N ALA A 134 3.37 -4.45 -12.05
CA ALA A 134 4.09 -5.51 -12.76
C ALA A 134 5.29 -6.00 -11.94
N TYR A 135 5.99 -5.08 -11.27
CA TYR A 135 7.05 -5.42 -10.33
C TYR A 135 6.52 -6.24 -9.15
N ASP A 136 5.42 -5.84 -8.53
CA ASP A 136 4.78 -6.59 -7.44
C ASP A 136 4.37 -8.01 -7.88
N VAL A 137 3.79 -8.15 -9.08
CA VAL A 137 3.45 -9.46 -9.65
C VAL A 137 4.70 -10.30 -9.91
N TYR A 138 5.75 -9.70 -10.47
CA TYR A 138 7.03 -10.38 -10.71
C TYR A 138 7.64 -10.90 -9.39
N VAL A 139 7.62 -10.08 -8.34
CA VAL A 139 8.09 -10.46 -7.01
C VAL A 139 7.24 -11.59 -6.44
N VAL A 140 5.90 -11.55 -6.53
CA VAL A 140 5.01 -12.63 -6.09
C VAL A 140 5.28 -13.96 -6.81
N GLN A 141 5.62 -13.90 -8.10
CA GLN A 141 5.86 -15.09 -8.90
C GLN A 141 7.20 -15.77 -8.58
N HIS A 142 8.24 -14.97 -8.31
CA HIS A 142 9.60 -15.48 -8.11
C HIS A 142 10.01 -15.59 -6.64
N ARG A 143 9.28 -14.91 -5.73
CA ARG A 143 9.56 -14.84 -4.30
C ARG A 143 8.28 -14.75 -3.48
N SER A 144 8.41 -14.88 -2.17
CA SER A 144 7.30 -14.60 -1.26
C SER A 144 7.19 -13.10 -1.05
N LEU A 145 6.16 -12.46 -1.62
CA LEU A 145 5.86 -11.03 -1.37
C LEU A 145 5.59 -10.79 0.13
N LEU A 146 4.95 -11.75 0.80
CA LEU A 146 4.70 -11.70 2.22
C LEU A 146 5.91 -12.24 2.98
N ILE A 147 6.32 -11.51 4.00
CA ILE A 147 7.39 -11.92 4.89
C ILE A 147 6.97 -13.20 5.62
N ASP A 148 7.90 -14.14 5.72
CA ASP A 148 7.78 -15.32 6.58
C ASP A 148 8.75 -15.14 7.74
N GLY A 149 8.22 -15.06 8.96
CA GLY A 149 9.02 -14.84 10.17
C GLY A 149 10.07 -15.93 10.42
N THR A 150 9.96 -17.10 9.78
CA THR A 150 10.93 -18.19 9.94
C THR A 150 12.15 -18.06 9.04
N THR A 151 12.04 -17.36 7.90
CA THR A 151 13.12 -17.23 6.91
C THR A 151 13.64 -15.80 6.73
N ILE A 152 12.95 -14.80 7.30
CA ILE A 152 13.26 -13.38 7.06
C ILE A 152 14.70 -12.99 7.33
N TRP A 153 15.34 -13.56 8.35
CA TRP A 153 16.73 -13.23 8.72
C TRP A 153 17.74 -13.54 7.61
N LYS A 154 17.43 -14.48 6.70
CA LYS A 154 18.27 -14.82 5.54
C LYS A 154 18.09 -13.86 4.38
N GLU A 155 16.94 -13.20 4.30
CA GLU A 155 16.50 -12.41 3.14
C GLU A 155 16.32 -10.92 3.49
N VAL A 156 16.73 -10.49 4.69
CA VAL A 156 16.45 -9.13 5.19
C VAL A 156 17.04 -8.04 4.28
N ASP A 157 18.25 -8.26 3.73
CA ASP A 157 18.90 -7.32 2.81
C ASP A 157 18.17 -7.21 1.46
N ILE A 158 17.54 -8.30 1.02
CA ILE A 158 16.71 -8.33 -0.17
C ILE A 158 15.47 -7.48 0.05
N PHE A 159 14.75 -7.70 1.15
CA PHE A 159 13.55 -6.92 1.48
C PHE A 159 13.89 -5.44 1.72
N ARG A 160 15.07 -5.15 2.29
CA ARG A 160 15.53 -3.77 2.51
C ARG A 160 15.79 -3.05 1.19
N THR A 161 16.46 -3.71 0.26
CA THR A 161 16.68 -3.19 -1.09
C THR A 161 15.35 -2.97 -1.81
N ASP A 162 14.40 -3.90 -1.67
CA ASP A 162 13.05 -3.79 -2.24
C ASP A 162 12.31 -2.56 -1.69
N GLY A 163 12.29 -2.39 -0.36
CA GLY A 163 11.68 -1.24 0.29
C GLY A 163 12.31 0.09 -0.14
N ARG A 164 13.64 0.14 -0.28
CA ARG A 164 14.35 1.33 -0.80
C ARG A 164 13.98 1.65 -2.22
N LEU A 165 13.87 0.63 -3.09
CA LEU A 165 13.47 0.80 -4.48
C LEU A 165 12.05 1.37 -4.57
N ARG A 166 11.11 0.85 -3.76
CA ARG A 166 9.74 1.38 -3.68
C ARG A 166 9.72 2.83 -3.22
N VAL A 167 10.46 3.18 -2.17
CA VAL A 167 10.55 4.57 -1.69
C VAL A 167 11.16 5.49 -2.76
N ALA A 168 12.23 5.07 -3.44
CA ALA A 168 12.85 5.84 -4.52
C ALA A 168 11.87 6.06 -5.68
N TYR A 169 11.08 5.05 -6.03
CA TYR A 169 10.03 5.15 -7.04
C TYR A 169 8.94 6.15 -6.61
N GLN A 170 8.49 6.09 -5.35
CA GLN A 170 7.51 7.04 -4.82
C GLN A 170 8.03 8.48 -4.79
N LEU A 171 9.31 8.68 -4.46
CA LEU A 171 9.98 9.98 -4.54
C LEU A 171 10.00 10.56 -5.96
N LEU A 172 10.07 9.71 -6.99
CA LEU A 172 9.95 10.14 -8.39
C LEU A 172 8.50 10.42 -8.79
N MET A 173 7.55 9.62 -8.32
CA MET A 173 6.13 9.77 -8.66
C MET A 173 5.49 11.02 -8.06
N ILE A 174 5.90 11.45 -6.86
CA ILE A 174 5.33 12.64 -6.21
C ILE A 174 5.47 13.92 -7.07
N PRO A 175 6.67 14.29 -7.57
CA PRO A 175 6.82 15.41 -8.49
C PRO A 175 5.94 15.29 -9.74
N VAL A 176 5.82 14.09 -10.32
CA VAL A 176 4.98 13.84 -11.50
C VAL A 176 3.51 14.10 -11.17
N CYS A 177 3.01 13.61 -10.03
CA CYS A 177 1.66 13.89 -9.55
C CYS A 177 1.42 15.38 -9.29
N ILE A 178 2.41 16.10 -8.74
CA ILE A 178 2.31 17.56 -8.53
C ILE A 178 2.21 18.29 -9.87
N LEU A 179 3.04 17.94 -10.85
CA LEU A 179 2.99 18.55 -12.19
C LEU A 179 1.63 18.32 -12.85
N TYR A 180 1.08 17.11 -12.72
CA TYR A 180 -0.26 16.79 -13.22
C TYR A 180 -1.37 17.58 -12.53
N LEU A 181 -1.29 17.71 -11.21
CA LEU A 181 -2.22 18.53 -10.43
C LEU A 181 -2.18 19.99 -10.91
N ILE A 182 -0.98 20.57 -11.03
CA ILE A 182 -0.78 21.95 -11.52
C ILE A 182 -1.35 22.10 -12.93
N PHE A 183 -1.00 21.18 -13.85
CA PHE A 183 -1.51 21.23 -15.21
C PHE A 183 -3.04 21.16 -15.25
N SER A 184 -3.65 20.28 -14.45
CA SER A 184 -5.11 20.19 -14.36
C SER A 184 -5.76 21.45 -13.82
N ILE A 185 -5.08 22.22 -12.97
CA ILE A 185 -5.59 23.50 -12.46
C ILE A 185 -5.58 24.55 -13.56
N TYR A 186 -4.52 24.59 -14.38
CA TYR A 186 -4.40 25.56 -15.47
C TYR A 186 -5.26 25.21 -16.69
N SER A 187 -5.54 23.93 -16.93
CA SER A 187 -6.32 23.48 -18.09
C SER A 187 -7.82 23.37 -17.84
N SER A 188 -8.28 23.57 -16.60
CA SER A 188 -9.68 23.47 -16.19
C SER A 188 -10.32 24.85 -16.07
#